data_AF-A0A2Z2NPU5-F1
#
_entry.id   AF-A0A2Z2NPU5-F1
#
_cell.length_a   1.000
_cell.length_b   1.000
_cell.length_c   1.000
_cell.angle_alpha   90.00
_cell.angle_beta   90.00
_cell.angle_gamma   90.00
#
_symmetry.space_group_name_H-M   'P 1'
#
loop_
_entity.id
_entity.type
_entity.pdbx_description
1 polymer ?
#
loop_
_entity_poly.entity_id
_entity_poly.type
_entity_poly.pdbx_seq_one_letter_code
_entity_poly.pdbx_strand_id
1 'polypeptide(L)' 'MNDDRLHDLLIEVLTGIVNISDNQSDYDDWKFLIDNGLVEHSKPRGSAGSRIKTINLSGLTDSGKQQLEKLQAT' A
#
# COMPACT_ATOMS: atom_id res chain seq x y z
N MET A 1 -12.21 3.93 -2.94
CA MET A 1 -11.06 4.73 -3.38
C MET A 1 -11.29 5.15 -4.83
N ASN A 2 -10.92 6.38 -5.21
CA ASN A 2 -10.98 6.87 -6.59
C ASN A 2 -9.62 6.70 -7.30
N ASP A 3 -9.58 6.95 -8.60
CA ASP A 3 -8.39 6.74 -9.43
C ASP A 3 -7.23 7.67 -9.04
N ASP A 4 -7.52 8.93 -8.70
CA ASP A 4 -6.50 9.88 -8.23
C ASP A 4 -5.80 9.38 -6.95
N ARG A 5 -6.59 8.95 -5.95
CA ARG A 5 -6.03 8.41 -4.70
C ARG A 5 -5.27 7.11 -4.94
N LEU A 6 -5.76 6.24 -5.81
CA LEU A 6 -5.06 5.00 -6.17
C LEU A 6 -3.71 5.32 -6.85
N HIS A 7 -3.68 6.29 -7.77
CA HIS A 7 -2.47 6.74 -8.44
C HIS A 7 -1.45 7.26 -7.43
N ASP A 8 -1.86 8.15 -6.52
CA ASP A 8 -0.97 8.74 -5.51
C ASP A 8 -0.30 7.68 -4.63
N LEU A 9 -1.08 6.69 -4.16
CA LEU A 9 -0.55 5.62 -3.31
C LEU A 9 0.43 4.70 -4.05
N LEU A 10 0.14 4.38 -5.31
CA LEU A 10 1.05 3.59 -6.15
C LEU A 10 2.36 4.33 -6.41
N ILE A 11 2.31 5.65 -6.62
CA ILE A 11 3.50 6.50 -6.73
C ILE A 11 4.27 6.52 -5.40
N GLU A 12 3.59 6.67 -4.27
CA GLU A 12 4.25 6.69 -2.96
C GLU A 12 5.07 5.42 -2.72
N VAL A 13 4.48 4.24 -2.96
CA VAL A 13 5.17 2.95 -2.84
C VAL A 13 6.25 2.77 -3.90
N LEU A 14 6.07 3.29 -5.12
CA LEU A 14 7.11 3.24 -6.15
C LEU A 14 8.34 4.07 -5.76
N THR A 15 8.13 5.18 -5.06
CA THR A 15 9.21 6.11 -4.68
C THR A 15 9.96 5.70 -3.41
N GLY A 16 9.40 4.82 -2.58
CA GLY A 16 10.08 4.38 -1.36
C GLY A 16 9.30 3.38 -0.52
N ILE A 17 9.91 3.03 0.63
CA ILE A 17 9.29 2.13 1.60
C ILE A 17 8.24 2.90 2.40
N VAL A 18 7.00 2.41 2.37
CA VAL A 18 5.88 2.97 3.16
C VAL A 18 5.66 2.10 4.39
N ASN A 19 5.56 2.72 5.57
CA ASN A 19 5.20 2.02 6.80
C ASN A 19 3.77 2.39 7.17
N ILE A 20 2.87 1.42 7.20
CA ILE A 20 1.45 1.62 7.48
C ILE A 20 1.10 1.02 8.84
N SER A 21 0.18 1.64 9.55
CA SER A 21 -0.36 1.14 10.82
C SER A 21 -1.84 0.78 10.68
N ASP A 22 -2.29 -0.32 11.28
CA ASP A 22 -3.72 -0.69 11.29
C ASP A 22 -4.63 0.28 12.10
N ASN A 23 -4.06 1.30 12.72
CA ASN A 23 -4.78 2.34 13.47
C ASN A 23 -4.73 3.73 12.79
N GLN A 24 -4.10 3.86 11.63
CA GLN A 24 -4.08 5.15 10.91
C GLN A 24 -5.36 5.34 10.09
N SER A 25 -5.76 6.60 9.87
CA SER A 25 -7.05 6.94 9.26
C SER A 25 -7.20 6.48 7.82
N ASP A 26 -6.11 6.32 7.09
CA ASP A 26 -6.09 5.90 5.69
C ASP A 26 -5.68 4.42 5.53
N TYR A 27 -5.70 3.63 6.61
CA TYR A 27 -5.33 2.21 6.56
C TYR A 27 -6.13 1.41 5.52
N ASP A 28 -7.42 1.71 5.34
CA ASP A 28 -8.27 1.00 4.39
C ASP A 28 -7.83 1.19 2.93
N ASP A 29 -7.26 2.35 2.60
CA ASP A 29 -6.69 2.61 1.27
C ASP A 29 -5.44 1.74 1.03
N TRP A 30 -4.56 1.66 2.03
CA TRP A 30 -3.37 0.81 1.97
C TRP A 30 -3.72 -0.68 1.94
N LYS A 31 -4.74 -1.05 2.71
CA LYS A 31 -5.28 -2.42 2.75
C LYS A 31 -5.82 -2.82 1.38
N PHE A 32 -6.47 -1.90 0.65
CA PHE A 32 -6.90 -2.16 -0.72
C PHE A 32 -5.73 -2.58 -1.62
N LEU A 33 -4.58 -1.90 -1.56
CA LEU A 33 -3.41 -2.27 -2.35
C LEU A 33 -2.91 -3.68 -2.01
N ILE A 34 -2.87 -4.01 -0.70
CA ILE A 34 -2.46 -5.33 -0.22
C ILE A 34 -3.42 -6.41 -0.69
N ASP A 35 -4.72 -6.23 -0.47
CA ASP A 35 -5.75 -7.23 -0.80
C ASP A 35 -5.82 -7.51 -2.31
N ASN A 36 -5.54 -6.50 -3.14
CA ASN A 36 -5.48 -6.63 -4.60
C ASN A 36 -4.11 -7.07 -5.12
N GLY A 37 -3.15 -7.34 -4.23
CA GLY A 37 -1.81 -7.81 -4.61
C GLY A 37 -1.03 -6.81 -5.45
N LEU A 38 -1.25 -5.50 -5.26
CA LEU A 38 -0.60 -4.43 -6.02
C LEU A 38 0.77 -4.05 -5.45
N VAL A 39 1.06 -4.45 -4.22
CA VAL A 39 2.28 -4.08 -3.49
C VAL A 39 2.93 -5.30 -2.85
N GLU A 40 4.26 -5.28 -2.79
CA GLU A 40 5.04 -6.18 -1.94
C GLU A 40 4.97 -5.70 -0.51
N HIS A 41 4.66 -6.59 0.43
CA HIS A 41 4.50 -6.21 1.83
C HIS A 41 5.09 -7.23 2.81
N SER A 42 5.50 -6.74 3.98
CA SER A 42 5.94 -7.60 5.07
C SER A 42 4.77 -8.29 5.78
N LYS A 43 5.09 -9.29 6.61
CA LYS A 43 4.13 -9.74 7.64
C LYS A 43 3.86 -8.60 8.62
N PRO A 44 2.63 -8.48 9.18
CA PRO A 44 2.33 -7.52 10.23
C PRO A 44 3.24 -7.71 11.44
N ARG A 45 3.83 -6.63 11.93
CA ARG A 45 4.68 -6.60 13.13
C ARG A 45 3.97 -5.83 14.24
N GLY A 46 3.96 -6.40 15.44
CA GLY A 46 3.48 -5.75 16.65
C GLY A 46 4.23 -6.30 17.85
N SER A 47 4.54 -5.45 18.82
CA SER A 47 5.15 -5.89 20.08
C SER A 47 4.15 -6.71 20.88
N ALA A 48 4.62 -7.67 21.69
CA ALA A 48 3.76 -8.37 22.64
C ALA A 48 3.06 -7.35 23.55
N GLY A 49 1.72 -7.31 23.51
CA GLY A 49 0.89 -6.33 24.24
C GLY A 49 0.46 -5.10 23.42
N SER A 50 1.01 -4.88 22.22
CA SER A 50 0.51 -3.84 21.31
C SER A 50 -0.73 -4.33 20.57
N ARG A 51 -1.81 -3.55 20.61
CA ARG A 51 -2.99 -3.74 19.75
C ARG A 51 -2.74 -3.27 18.31
N ILE A 52 -1.76 -2.40 18.14
CA ILE A 52 -1.42 -1.79 16.86
C ILE A 52 -0.38 -2.65 16.15
N LYS A 53 -0.61 -2.91 14.87
CA LYS A 53 0.31 -3.59 13.96
C LYS A 53 0.79 -2.64 12.90
N THR A 54 2.05 -2.80 12.50
CA THR A 54 2.64 -2.10 11.37
C THR A 54 2.99 -3.07 10.25
N ILE A 55 2.82 -2.63 9.01
CA ILE A 55 3.17 -3.36 7.80
C ILE A 55 4.07 -2.45 6.97
N ASN A 56 5.11 -3.02 6.36
CA ASN A 56 5.98 -2.29 5.47
C ASN A 56 5.64 -2.67 4.04
N LEU A 57 5.43 -1.69 3.17
CA LEU A 57 5.29 -1.85 1.73
C LEU A 57 6.64 -1.53 1.10
N SER A 58 7.24 -2.48 0.38
CA SER A 58 8.61 -2.36 -0.14
C SER A 58 8.70 -2.00 -1.61
N GLY A 59 7.60 -2.09 -2.34
CA GLY A 59 7.56 -1.79 -3.77
C GLY A 59 6.27 -2.27 -4.42
N LEU A 60 6.10 -1.94 -5.70
CA LEU A 60 4.98 -2.42 -6.51
C LEU A 60 5.25 -3.83 -7.04
N THR A 61 4.22 -4.68 -7.02
CA THR A 61 4.21 -5.92 -7.81
C THR A 61 4.06 -5.59 -9.30
N ASP A 62 4.21 -6.59 -10.17
CA ASP A 62 3.96 -6.39 -11.61
C ASP A 62 2.52 -5.95 -11.89
N SER A 63 1.54 -6.46 -11.13
CA SER A 63 0.15 -6.00 -11.19
C SER A 63 0.02 -4.53 -10.78
N GLY A 64 0.73 -4.11 -9.74
CA GLY A 64 0.77 -2.71 -9.30
C GLY A 64 1.35 -1.78 -10.36
N LYS A 65 2.45 -2.19 -11.00
CA LYS A 65 3.08 -1.42 -12.10
C LYS A 65 2.14 -1.27 -13.30
N GLN A 66 1.51 -2.36 -13.73
CA GLN A 66 0.52 -2.33 -14.82
C GLN A 66 -0.68 -1.45 -14.48
N GLN A 67 -1.13 -1.45 -13.22
CA GLN A 67 -2.21 -0.58 -12.79
C GLN A 67 -1.81 0.89 -12.85
N LEU A 68 -0.59 1.22 -12.40
CA LEU A 68 -0.06 2.58 -12.48
C LEU A 68 0.06 3.06 -13.94
N GLU A 69 0.58 2.22 -14.84
CA GLU A 69 0.67 2.53 -16.27
C GLU A 69 -0.70 2.84 -16.89
N LYS A 70 -1.75 2.09 -16.52
CA LYS A 70 -3.13 2.35 -16.99
C LYS A 70 -3.64 3.70 -16.53
N LEU A 71 -3.42 4.04 -15.26
CA LEU A 71 -3.85 5.32 -14.69
C LEU A 71 -3.14 6.51 -15.35
N GLN A 72 -1.87 6.35 -15.75
CA GLN A 72 -1.10 7.37 -16.45
C GLN A 72 -1.45 7.52 -17.94
N ALA A 73 -2.09 6.51 -18.53
CA ALA A 73 -2.54 6.52 -19.91
C ALA A 73 -3.96 7.11 -20.09
N THR A 74 -4.62 7.49 -18.99
CA THR A 74 -6.00 8.02 -18.96
C THR A 74 -5.97 9.54 -18.86
#